data_AF-A0A1V1P1V6-F1
#
_entry.id   AF-A0A1V1P1V6-F1
#
_cell.length_a   1.000
_cell.length_b   1.000
_cell.length_c   1.000
_cell.angle_alpha   90.00
_cell.angle_beta   90.00
_cell.angle_gamma   90.00
#
_symmetry.space_group_name_H-M   'P 1'
#
loop_
_entity.id
_entity.type
_entity.pdbx_description
1 polymer ?
#
loop_
_entity_poly.entity_id
_entity_poly.type
_entity_poly.pdbx_seq_one_letter_code
_entity_poly.pdbx_strand_id
1 'polypeptide(L)'
;MPSINKNFFHDISSFYWSSTSNTHIADYAWGVHFNYGYDDHAAKSLLNYVSAVRGGQNQISDHLIINSPEQASKWHPEEIMPIQWEPQNISGNVNISISREGGKSDTFIPIASNTPNDGEFEWTVTPPVSVNCMLRIEPVDAPDKGTSQGLFSIINDLPPNQMIILNYDANYSISENASPNSTVAFLTSNAGALALSDPYFTLELLLNNQWLLKTSPTYNLNEEASAADYYHYTITVLGETATRFLALKIIDDKPTTICVPQDYTSIQTAINAAKNSDIIMVEPGTYVENINFYGKAVLLTSLYMTSGNPDDISQTIIDGNQNGSVVTFEYGEDHQSILSGFLITNGKGTYSNNQYSGGGITCRNNSSPVLQNVIITNNTAIRGGGIYSDASLTIKDAKIINNSTEDGLSAVSDEQNGNTADDGAGIYIESGSLTITSSVLANN
;
A
#
# COMPACT_ATOMS: atom_id res chain seq x y z
N MET A 1 1.89 24.24 -14.05
CA MET A 1 0.90 23.91 -15.12
C MET A 1 0.39 22.52 -14.82
N PRO A 2 -0.94 22.26 -14.80
CA PRO A 2 -1.42 20.91 -14.60
C PRO A 2 -0.96 20.07 -15.80
N SER A 3 0.06 19.23 -15.60
CA SER A 3 0.54 18.31 -16.62
C SER A 3 -0.25 17.02 -16.51
N ILE A 4 -0.95 16.63 -17.57
CA ILE A 4 -1.52 15.28 -17.67
C ILE A 4 -0.36 14.29 -17.70
N ASN A 5 -0.37 13.33 -16.77
CA ASN A 5 0.64 12.29 -16.73
C ASN A 5 0.46 11.34 -17.92
N LYS A 6 1.42 11.35 -18.85
CA LYS A 6 1.37 10.59 -20.10
C LYS A 6 1.51 9.08 -19.92
N ASN A 7 1.86 8.63 -18.71
CA ASN A 7 1.97 7.21 -18.39
C ASN A 7 0.59 6.57 -18.17
N PHE A 8 -0.45 7.37 -17.91
CA PHE A 8 -1.82 6.90 -17.67
C PHE A 8 -2.79 7.20 -18.83
N PHE A 9 -2.47 8.21 -19.66
CA PHE A 9 -3.32 8.63 -20.77
C PHE A 9 -2.52 8.56 -22.07
N HIS A 10 -2.85 7.59 -22.92
CA HIS A 10 -2.08 7.29 -24.13
C HIS A 10 -2.56 8.10 -25.36
N ASP A 11 -3.79 8.63 -25.32
CA ASP A 11 -4.39 9.48 -26.36
C ASP A 11 -4.69 10.87 -25.81
N ILE A 12 -3.63 11.70 -25.71
CA ILE A 12 -3.74 13.02 -25.08
C ILE A 12 -4.09 14.07 -26.12
N SER A 13 -5.29 14.64 -26.02
CA SER A 13 -5.67 15.81 -26.81
C SER A 13 -4.95 17.06 -26.32
N SER A 14 -4.65 17.97 -27.23
CA SER A 14 -4.15 19.30 -26.86
C SER A 14 -5.22 20.18 -26.23
N PHE A 15 -6.51 19.83 -26.39
CA PHE A 15 -7.68 20.54 -25.87
C PHE A 15 -8.68 19.55 -25.29
N TYR A 16 -9.10 19.80 -24.05
CA TYR A 16 -10.18 19.05 -23.42
C TYR A 16 -11.33 19.96 -23.06
N TRP A 17 -12.53 19.54 -23.46
CA TRP A 17 -13.77 20.20 -23.11
C TRP A 17 -14.06 20.07 -21.61
N SER A 18 -14.55 21.14 -20.99
CA SER A 18 -15.05 21.15 -19.61
C SER A 18 -16.58 21.22 -19.59
N SER A 19 -17.21 20.72 -18.53
CA SER A 19 -18.66 20.77 -18.34
C SER A 19 -19.22 22.17 -18.09
N THR A 20 -18.37 23.18 -18.01
CA THR A 20 -18.74 24.56 -17.70
C THR A 20 -19.11 25.31 -18.98
N SER A 21 -20.35 25.82 -19.05
CA SER A 21 -20.80 26.64 -20.17
C SER A 21 -20.12 28.01 -20.18
N ASN A 22 -19.86 28.57 -21.36
CA ASN A 22 -19.43 29.96 -21.45
C ASN A 22 -20.57 30.89 -21.05
N THR A 23 -20.30 31.80 -20.12
CA THR A 23 -21.31 32.69 -19.49
C THR A 23 -21.83 33.76 -20.45
N HIS A 24 -21.12 34.05 -21.54
CA HIS A 24 -21.50 35.05 -22.54
C HIS A 24 -22.13 34.44 -23.80
N ILE A 25 -21.85 33.17 -24.10
CA ILE A 25 -22.34 32.48 -25.30
C ILE A 25 -22.80 31.06 -24.91
N ALA A 26 -24.11 30.86 -24.72
CA ALA A 26 -24.67 29.62 -24.18
C ALA A 26 -24.39 28.36 -25.02
N ASP A 27 -24.16 28.52 -26.33
CA ASP A 27 -23.82 27.42 -27.24
C ASP A 27 -22.34 26.99 -27.15
N TYR A 28 -21.54 27.67 -26.34
CA TYR A 28 -20.13 27.38 -26.12
C TYR A 28 -19.90 26.85 -24.70
N ALA A 29 -18.83 26.08 -24.55
CA ALA A 29 -18.33 25.61 -23.27
C ALA A 29 -16.83 25.91 -23.17
N TRP A 30 -16.37 26.09 -21.93
CA TRP A 30 -14.95 26.24 -21.63
C TRP A 30 -14.22 24.93 -21.81
N GLY A 31 -12.92 25.00 -22.10
CA GLY A 31 -11.99 23.89 -22.15
C GLY A 31 -10.59 24.36 -21.83
N VAL A 32 -9.68 23.40 -21.65
CA VAL A 32 -8.30 23.67 -21.23
C VAL A 32 -7.33 23.16 -22.29
N HIS A 33 -6.41 24.03 -22.70
CA HIS A 33 -5.30 23.68 -23.57
C HIS A 33 -4.09 23.21 -22.75
N PHE A 34 -3.88 21.90 -22.64
CA PHE A 34 -2.80 21.36 -21.81
C PHE A 34 -1.40 21.59 -22.39
N ASN A 35 -1.27 21.75 -23.71
CA ASN A 35 0.01 22.06 -24.35
C ASN A 35 0.50 23.48 -24.06
N TYR A 36 -0.43 24.40 -23.80
CA TYR A 36 -0.14 25.83 -23.69
C TYR A 36 -0.50 26.42 -22.32
N GLY A 37 -1.26 25.68 -21.50
CA GLY A 37 -1.67 26.03 -20.14
C GLY A 37 -2.60 27.24 -20.05
N TYR A 38 -3.45 27.47 -21.05
CA TYR A 38 -4.51 28.47 -21.01
C TYR A 38 -5.88 27.82 -21.22
N ASP A 39 -6.94 28.54 -20.83
CA ASP A 39 -8.34 28.20 -21.06
C ASP A 39 -8.86 28.82 -22.35
N ASP A 40 -9.70 28.08 -23.08
CA ASP A 40 -10.40 28.57 -24.28
C ASP A 40 -11.83 28.02 -24.32
N HIS A 41 -12.63 28.44 -25.29
CA HIS A 41 -14.03 28.05 -25.42
C HIS A 41 -14.34 27.55 -26.83
N ALA A 42 -15.12 26.47 -26.90
CA ALA A 42 -15.52 25.85 -28.16
C ALA A 42 -17.03 25.65 -28.22
N ALA A 43 -17.58 25.64 -29.43
CA ALA A 43 -19.00 25.36 -29.64
C ALA A 43 -19.32 23.93 -29.18
N LYS A 44 -20.42 23.76 -28.44
CA LYS A 44 -20.91 22.48 -27.92
C LYS A 44 -21.28 21.49 -29.04
N SER A 45 -21.49 21.97 -30.27
CA SER A 45 -21.77 21.15 -31.44
C SER A 45 -20.54 20.46 -32.05
N LEU A 46 -19.32 20.82 -31.61
CA LEU A 46 -18.08 20.21 -32.11
C LEU A 46 -17.75 18.93 -31.34
N LEU A 47 -17.15 17.96 -32.03
CA LEU A 47 -16.54 16.79 -31.42
C LEU A 47 -15.28 17.23 -30.66
N ASN A 48 -15.32 17.16 -29.33
CA ASN A 48 -14.20 17.51 -28.47
C ASN A 48 -13.80 16.30 -27.62
N TYR A 49 -12.51 16.21 -27.29
CA TYR A 49 -12.03 15.25 -26.32
C TYR A 49 -12.49 15.65 -24.92
N VAL A 50 -12.92 14.65 -24.15
CA VAL A 50 -13.28 14.80 -22.73
C VAL A 50 -12.35 13.90 -21.92
N SER A 51 -11.79 14.43 -20.83
CA SER A 51 -11.11 13.61 -19.85
C SER A 51 -12.00 13.55 -18.63
N ALA A 52 -12.44 12.35 -18.27
CA ALA A 52 -13.16 12.12 -17.03
C ALA A 52 -12.17 12.21 -15.88
N VAL A 53 -11.84 13.42 -15.47
CA VAL A 53 -11.21 13.66 -14.18
C VAL A 53 -12.29 13.50 -13.11
N ARG A 54 -11.99 12.81 -12.00
CA ARG A 54 -12.88 12.84 -10.85
C ARG A 54 -12.89 14.28 -10.35
N GLY A 55 -14.00 14.97 -10.62
CA GLY A 55 -14.11 16.41 -10.49
C GLY A 55 -13.88 16.83 -9.05
N GLY A 56 -13.19 17.96 -8.90
CA GLY A 56 -13.33 18.77 -7.70
C GLY A 56 -14.77 19.23 -7.51
N GLN A 57 -15.03 19.96 -6.44
CA GLN A 57 -16.36 20.46 -6.16
C GLN A 57 -16.85 21.41 -7.27
N ASN A 58 -18.08 21.23 -7.75
CA ASN A 58 -18.74 22.21 -8.61
C ASN A 58 -19.00 23.50 -7.81
N GLN A 59 -18.58 24.64 -8.34
CA GLN A 59 -18.92 25.96 -7.80
C GLN A 59 -20.12 26.51 -8.57
N ILE A 60 -21.30 26.33 -8.00
CA ILE A 60 -22.56 26.84 -8.54
C ILE A 60 -23.02 27.99 -7.66
N SER A 61 -23.40 29.11 -8.27
CA SER A 61 -23.98 30.25 -7.52
C SER A 61 -25.17 29.77 -6.67
N ASP A 62 -25.30 30.33 -5.47
CA ASP A 62 -26.37 30.00 -4.51
C ASP A 62 -26.38 28.56 -3.96
N HIS A 63 -25.28 27.80 -4.13
CA HIS A 63 -25.06 26.48 -3.51
C HIS A 63 -23.93 26.55 -2.49
N LEU A 64 -23.97 25.65 -1.49
CA LEU A 64 -22.89 25.53 -0.50
C LEU A 64 -21.54 25.24 -1.17
N ILE A 65 -20.44 25.67 -0.54
CA ILE A 65 -19.07 25.40 -1.00
C ILE A 65 -18.23 24.83 0.12
N ILE A 66 -17.75 23.59 0.00
CA ILE A 66 -16.85 22.95 0.97
C ILE A 66 -15.42 23.45 0.72
N ASN A 67 -14.79 23.94 1.79
CA ASN A 67 -13.41 24.40 1.83
C ASN A 67 -12.48 23.37 2.48
N SER A 68 -13.00 22.56 3.40
CA SER A 68 -12.27 21.49 4.09
C SER A 68 -13.15 20.26 4.29
N PRO A 69 -12.62 19.03 4.07
CA PRO A 69 -11.22 18.70 3.76
C PRO A 69 -10.75 19.15 2.38
N GLU A 70 -9.47 19.53 2.28
CA GLU A 70 -8.85 19.80 0.98
C GLU A 70 -8.83 18.55 0.10
N GLN A 71 -8.89 18.75 -1.22
CA GLN A 71 -8.73 17.64 -2.18
C GLN A 71 -7.35 17.00 -2.00
N ALA A 72 -7.31 15.68 -2.05
CA ALA A 72 -6.16 14.81 -1.80
C ALA A 72 -5.58 14.86 -0.37
N SER A 73 -6.24 15.55 0.58
CA SER A 73 -5.83 15.49 1.99
C SER A 73 -5.96 14.08 2.57
N LYS A 74 -5.17 13.80 3.60
CA LYS A 74 -5.09 12.50 4.28
C LYS A 74 -5.42 12.70 5.75
N TRP A 75 -6.33 11.88 6.26
CA TRP A 75 -6.83 11.93 7.64
C TRP A 75 -6.78 10.55 8.28
N HIS A 76 -6.64 10.49 9.59
CA HIS A 76 -6.56 9.23 10.34
C HIS A 76 -7.80 9.02 11.20
N PRO A 77 -8.23 7.78 11.47
CA PRO A 77 -9.25 7.52 12.48
C PRO A 77 -8.92 8.21 13.81
N GLU A 78 -9.95 8.71 14.50
CA GLU A 78 -9.87 9.46 15.76
C GLU A 78 -9.27 10.87 15.64
N GLU A 79 -8.69 11.24 14.50
CA GLU A 79 -8.31 12.62 14.21
C GLU A 79 -9.54 13.52 14.16
N ILE A 80 -9.42 14.74 14.69
CA ILE A 80 -10.47 15.76 14.58
C ILE A 80 -10.27 16.47 13.25
N MET A 81 -11.11 16.14 12.28
CA MET A 81 -11.12 16.79 10.98
C MET A 81 -12.05 18.02 11.01
N PRO A 82 -11.53 19.24 10.77
CA PRO A 82 -12.37 20.41 10.58
C PRO A 82 -13.05 20.32 9.21
N ILE A 83 -14.37 20.15 9.22
CA ILE A 83 -15.21 20.32 8.03
C ILE A 83 -15.60 21.79 7.96
N GLN A 84 -15.26 22.44 6.86
CA GLN A 84 -15.49 23.88 6.68
C GLN A 84 -16.18 24.10 5.34
N TRP A 85 -17.18 24.98 5.32
CA TRP A 85 -17.89 25.33 4.10
C TRP A 85 -18.37 26.78 4.13
N GLU A 86 -18.64 27.35 2.97
CA GLU A 86 -19.32 28.64 2.83
C GLU A 86 -20.83 28.43 2.97
N PRO A 87 -21.49 28.99 3.99
CA PRO A 87 -22.93 28.81 4.22
C PRO A 87 -23.82 29.40 3.12
N GLN A 88 -23.27 30.35 2.36
CA GLN A 88 -24.01 31.24 1.46
C GLN A 88 -25.17 31.96 2.19
N ASN A 89 -26.07 32.59 1.43
CA ASN A 89 -27.31 33.17 1.96
C ASN A 89 -28.43 32.10 2.16
N ILE A 90 -28.06 30.89 2.61
CA ILE A 90 -28.99 29.79 2.83
C ILE A 90 -29.30 29.69 4.33
N SER A 91 -30.55 29.96 4.71
CA SER A 91 -31.00 29.83 6.10
C SER A 91 -31.29 28.38 6.48
N GLY A 92 -31.17 28.06 7.77
CA GLY A 92 -31.55 26.77 8.32
C GLY A 92 -30.35 25.90 8.68
N ASN A 93 -30.59 24.59 8.71
CA ASN A 93 -29.60 23.59 9.08
C ASN A 93 -29.14 22.78 7.86
N VAL A 94 -28.04 22.05 8.01
CA VAL A 94 -27.47 21.14 7.01
C VAL A 94 -27.35 19.72 7.56
N ASN A 95 -27.35 18.76 6.63
CA ASN A 95 -26.89 17.39 6.87
C ASN A 95 -25.50 17.23 6.25
N ILE A 96 -24.60 16.57 6.98
CA ILE A 96 -23.24 16.26 6.55
C ILE A 96 -23.14 14.74 6.43
N SER A 97 -22.67 14.25 5.29
CA SER A 97 -22.50 12.81 5.03
C SER A 97 -21.20 12.53 4.30
N ILE A 98 -20.73 11.29 4.42
CA ILE A 98 -19.52 10.81 3.76
C ILE A 98 -19.83 9.56 2.97
N SER A 99 -19.29 9.47 1.76
CA SER A 99 -19.15 8.23 1.03
C SER A 99 -17.70 7.78 1.06
N ARG A 100 -17.46 6.48 1.27
CA ARG A 100 -16.13 5.84 1.14
C ARG A 100 -15.93 5.12 -0.19
N GLU A 101 -16.90 5.23 -1.10
CA GLU A 101 -16.91 4.57 -2.40
C GLU A 101 -16.97 5.56 -3.56
N GLY A 102 -16.31 6.71 -3.42
CA GLY A 102 -16.18 7.69 -4.50
C GLY A 102 -17.46 8.46 -4.84
N GLY A 103 -18.44 8.47 -3.95
CA GLY A 103 -19.63 9.33 -4.06
C GLY A 103 -20.79 8.73 -4.85
N LYS A 104 -20.88 7.39 -4.94
CA LYS A 104 -22.07 6.74 -5.50
C LYS A 104 -23.31 7.16 -4.69
N SER A 105 -24.45 7.29 -5.36
CA SER A 105 -25.64 7.92 -4.77
C SER A 105 -26.16 7.23 -3.51
N ASP A 106 -25.92 5.91 -3.39
CA ASP A 106 -26.36 5.03 -2.31
C ASP A 106 -25.28 4.74 -1.24
N THR A 107 -24.09 5.34 -1.35
CA THR A 107 -22.95 5.03 -0.46
C THR A 107 -22.68 6.09 0.60
N PHE A 108 -23.50 7.15 0.65
CA PHE A 108 -23.36 8.21 1.65
C PHE A 108 -23.96 7.78 2.98
N ILE A 109 -23.13 7.82 4.02
CA ILE A 109 -23.52 7.60 5.41
C ILE A 109 -23.46 8.92 6.19
N PRO A 110 -24.39 9.15 7.15
CA PRO A 110 -24.43 10.41 7.90
C PRO A 110 -23.22 10.57 8.82
N ILE A 111 -22.63 11.76 8.82
CA ILE A 111 -21.69 12.25 9.84
C ILE A 111 -22.48 13.04 10.89
N ALA A 112 -23.28 14.00 10.43
CA ALA A 112 -24.11 14.84 11.27
C ALA A 112 -25.42 15.15 10.56
N SER A 113 -26.49 15.30 11.33
CA SER A 113 -27.82 15.65 10.81
C SER A 113 -28.35 16.86 11.53
N ASN A 114 -28.99 17.76 10.78
CA ASN A 114 -29.66 18.93 11.32
C ASN A 114 -28.73 19.85 12.15
N THR A 115 -27.49 20.01 11.69
CA THR A 115 -26.49 20.93 12.27
C THR A 115 -26.71 22.34 11.72
N PRO A 116 -26.49 23.43 12.47
CA PRO A 116 -26.57 24.78 11.94
C PRO A 116 -25.75 24.97 10.65
N ASN A 117 -26.26 25.77 9.71
CA ASN A 117 -25.50 26.20 8.54
C ASN A 117 -24.60 27.40 8.89
N ASP A 118 -23.63 27.21 9.78
CA ASP A 118 -22.72 28.26 10.28
C ASP A 118 -21.31 28.20 9.65
N GLY A 119 -21.02 27.17 8.87
CA GLY A 119 -19.83 27.05 8.04
C GLY A 119 -18.75 26.15 8.62
N GLU A 120 -18.98 25.57 9.79
CA GLU A 120 -17.98 24.74 10.47
C GLU A 120 -18.58 23.53 11.19
N PHE A 121 -17.86 22.42 11.18
CA PHE A 121 -18.19 21.24 11.96
C PHE A 121 -16.91 20.43 12.24
N GLU A 122 -16.67 20.08 13.50
CA GLU A 122 -15.57 19.19 13.85
C GLU A 122 -16.06 17.74 13.80
N TRP A 123 -15.44 16.93 12.94
CA TRP A 123 -15.73 15.51 12.85
C TRP A 123 -14.56 14.67 13.35
N THR A 124 -14.81 13.87 14.39
CA THR A 124 -13.89 12.77 14.75
C THR A 124 -13.98 11.68 13.69
N VAL A 125 -12.92 11.55 12.89
CA VAL A 125 -12.87 10.66 11.74
C VAL A 125 -13.09 9.22 12.18
N THR A 126 -14.06 8.54 11.55
CA THR A 126 -14.42 7.16 11.91
C THR A 126 -13.88 6.14 10.89
N PRO A 127 -13.61 4.90 11.31
CA PRO A 127 -13.43 3.77 10.39
C PRO A 127 -14.70 3.48 9.56
N PRO A 128 -14.60 2.71 8.45
CA PRO A 128 -13.38 2.12 7.89
C PRO A 128 -12.51 3.13 7.13
N VAL A 129 -11.25 2.78 6.89
CA VAL A 129 -10.34 3.54 5.99
C VAL A 129 -10.83 3.47 4.54
N SER A 130 -10.52 4.49 3.75
CA SER A 130 -10.76 4.49 2.30
C SER A 130 -9.96 5.60 1.61
N VAL A 131 -9.38 5.29 0.46
CA VAL A 131 -8.75 6.26 -0.45
C VAL A 131 -9.76 6.94 -1.39
N ASN A 132 -11.04 6.58 -1.28
CA ASN A 132 -12.12 7.07 -2.13
C ASN A 132 -13.18 7.87 -1.33
N CYS A 133 -12.76 8.71 -0.38
CA CYS A 133 -13.71 9.48 0.43
C CYS A 133 -14.25 10.70 -0.32
N MET A 134 -15.56 10.93 -0.18
CA MET A 134 -16.26 12.12 -0.67
C MET A 134 -17.22 12.62 0.40
N LEU A 135 -17.16 13.91 0.72
CA LEU A 135 -18.08 14.59 1.62
C LEU A 135 -19.27 15.15 0.83
N ARG A 136 -20.46 15.15 1.44
CA ARG A 136 -21.65 15.83 0.94
C ARG A 136 -22.29 16.64 2.06
N ILE A 137 -22.58 17.91 1.77
CA ILE A 137 -23.29 18.82 2.68
C ILE A 137 -24.55 19.31 1.97
N GLU A 138 -25.71 19.13 2.61
CA GLU A 138 -27.03 19.43 2.04
C GLU A 138 -27.88 20.25 3.02
N PRO A 139 -28.42 21.42 2.62
CA PRO A 139 -29.40 22.13 3.42
C PRO A 139 -30.65 21.28 3.65
N VAL A 140 -31.14 21.22 4.88
CA VAL A 140 -32.31 20.41 5.27
C VAL A 140 -33.56 20.82 4.50
N ASP A 141 -33.78 22.13 4.35
CA ASP A 141 -34.99 22.69 3.70
C ASP A 141 -34.79 22.99 2.20
N ALA A 142 -33.57 22.83 1.68
CA ALA A 142 -33.25 23.03 0.27
C ALA A 142 -32.11 22.08 -0.19
N PRO A 143 -32.33 20.75 -0.22
CA PRO A 143 -31.27 19.78 -0.53
C PRO A 143 -30.66 19.97 -1.92
N ASP A 144 -31.43 20.53 -2.86
CA ASP A 144 -30.97 20.88 -4.21
C ASP A 144 -29.85 21.93 -4.21
N LYS A 145 -29.69 22.70 -3.13
CA LYS A 145 -28.60 23.66 -2.94
C LYS A 145 -27.36 23.09 -2.24
N GLY A 146 -27.33 21.78 -2.03
CA GLY A 146 -26.20 21.07 -1.45
C GLY A 146 -25.00 21.00 -2.39
N THR A 147 -23.91 20.41 -1.89
CA THR A 147 -22.67 20.23 -2.63
C THR A 147 -21.95 18.96 -2.20
N SER A 148 -20.96 18.52 -2.98
CA SER A 148 -20.11 17.39 -2.63
C SER A 148 -18.67 17.63 -3.06
N GLN A 149 -17.71 17.23 -2.23
CA GLN A 149 -16.28 17.36 -2.48
C GLN A 149 -15.55 16.04 -2.22
N GLY A 150 -14.72 15.65 -3.17
CA GLY A 150 -13.74 14.58 -3.05
C GLY A 150 -12.54 14.87 -3.96
N LEU A 151 -11.53 14.01 -4.02
CA LEU A 151 -11.27 12.86 -3.15
C LEU A 151 -10.34 13.27 -2.01
N PHE A 152 -10.65 12.91 -0.78
CA PHE A 152 -9.67 12.84 0.31
C PHE A 152 -9.54 11.39 0.76
N SER A 153 -8.55 11.08 1.58
CA SER A 153 -8.31 9.72 2.05
C SER A 153 -8.40 9.65 3.57
N ILE A 154 -9.08 8.61 4.07
CA ILE A 154 -8.93 8.16 5.45
C ILE A 154 -7.96 7.00 5.41
N ILE A 155 -6.79 7.16 6.01
CA ILE A 155 -5.68 6.20 5.99
C ILE A 155 -5.26 5.83 7.41
N ASN A 156 -4.42 4.82 7.53
CA ASN A 156 -3.89 4.39 8.83
C ASN A 156 -2.37 4.33 8.78
N ASP A 157 -1.75 5.41 8.31
CA ASP A 157 -0.30 5.50 8.18
C ASP A 157 0.22 6.28 9.40
N LEU A 158 0.84 5.63 10.38
CA LEU A 158 1.65 6.41 11.32
C LEU A 158 2.84 6.99 10.54
N PRO A 159 3.28 8.23 10.82
CA PRO A 159 4.49 8.75 10.22
C PRO A 159 5.65 7.79 10.53
N PRO A 160 6.45 7.37 9.52
CA PRO A 160 7.55 6.47 9.75
C PRO A 160 8.56 7.13 10.70
N ASN A 161 8.71 6.53 11.87
CA ASN A 161 9.71 6.84 12.90
C ASN A 161 9.49 8.15 13.67
N GLN A 162 8.52 8.17 14.59
CA GLN A 162 8.59 9.13 15.69
C GLN A 162 9.56 8.60 16.77
N MET A 163 10.75 9.19 16.87
CA MET A 163 11.52 9.10 18.12
C MET A 163 10.79 9.93 19.17
N ILE A 164 10.17 9.28 20.15
CA ILE A 164 9.78 9.96 21.38
C ILE A 164 11.07 10.20 22.18
N ILE A 165 11.58 11.43 22.11
CA ILE A 165 12.67 11.88 22.98
C ILE A 165 12.07 12.11 24.37
N LEU A 166 12.42 11.24 25.32
CA LEU A 166 12.03 11.40 26.71
C LEU A 166 12.83 12.56 27.32
N ASN A 167 12.16 13.67 27.61
CA ASN A 167 12.74 14.75 28.40
C ASN A 167 12.71 14.34 29.88
N TYR A 168 13.90 14.22 30.46
CA TYR A 168 14.12 14.08 31.89
C TYR A 168 13.59 15.33 32.61
N ASP A 169 12.49 15.20 33.35
CA ASP A 169 12.11 16.24 34.31
C ASP A 169 12.99 16.07 35.56
N ALA A 170 13.91 17.02 35.74
CA ALA A 170 14.93 17.00 36.79
C ALA A 170 14.38 17.11 38.22
N ASN A 171 13.05 17.12 38.39
CA ASN A 171 12.39 17.34 39.67
C ASN A 171 11.89 16.06 40.37
N TYR A 172 11.93 14.90 39.71
CA TYR A 172 11.72 13.60 40.38
C TYR A 172 13.05 12.87 40.52
N SER A 173 13.70 13.08 41.67
CA SER A 173 14.86 12.29 42.06
C SER A 173 14.47 10.81 42.16
N ILE A 174 15.17 9.96 41.41
CA ILE A 174 15.24 8.51 41.68
C ILE A 174 15.69 8.41 43.14
N SER A 175 14.83 7.96 44.06
CA SER A 175 15.30 7.77 45.43
C SER A 175 16.36 6.68 45.41
N GLU A 176 17.54 6.97 45.96
CA GLU A 176 18.73 6.10 45.93
C GLU A 176 18.52 4.75 46.65
N ASN A 177 17.30 4.42 47.10
CA ASN A 177 16.97 3.23 47.87
C ASN A 177 15.57 2.69 47.55
N ALA A 178 15.29 2.42 46.28
CA ALA A 178 14.07 1.72 45.90
C ALA A 178 14.26 0.19 46.11
N SER A 179 13.39 -0.41 46.94
CA SER A 179 13.39 -1.85 47.23
C SER A 179 13.02 -2.69 45.98
N PRO A 180 13.30 -4.01 45.95
CA PRO A 180 12.79 -4.89 44.88
C PRO A 180 11.28 -4.68 44.69
N ASN A 181 10.82 -4.56 43.44
CA ASN A 181 9.43 -4.24 43.04
C ASN A 181 8.99 -2.76 43.16
N SER A 182 9.92 -1.81 43.10
CA SER A 182 9.55 -0.37 43.06
C SER A 182 9.39 0.16 41.63
N THR A 183 8.51 1.15 41.46
CA THR A 183 8.28 1.90 40.21
C THR A 183 9.43 2.87 39.92
N VAL A 184 10.07 2.77 38.74
CA VAL A 184 11.32 3.52 38.45
C VAL A 184 11.17 4.60 37.36
N ALA A 185 10.04 4.66 36.64
CA ALA A 185 9.79 5.73 35.66
C ALA A 185 8.28 6.00 35.49
N PHE A 186 7.94 7.24 35.11
CA PHE A 186 6.63 7.62 34.58
C PHE A 186 6.81 8.02 33.11
N LEU A 187 5.88 7.61 32.27
CA LEU A 187 5.84 7.95 30.85
C LEU A 187 4.56 8.75 30.60
N THR A 188 4.65 9.83 29.82
CA THR A 188 3.50 10.54 29.27
C THR A 188 3.66 10.61 27.75
N SER A 189 2.63 10.19 27.03
CA SER A 189 2.58 10.20 25.57
C SER A 189 1.41 11.05 25.12
N ASN A 190 1.62 11.88 24.11
CA ASN A 190 0.58 12.68 23.47
C ASN A 190 -0.10 11.88 22.33
N ALA A 191 0.31 10.63 22.10
CA ALA A 191 -0.06 9.82 20.93
C ALA A 191 -1.40 9.07 21.10
N GLY A 192 -2.25 9.49 22.04
CA GLY A 192 -3.48 8.77 22.36
C GLY A 192 -3.22 7.37 22.96
N ALA A 193 -4.30 6.72 23.36
CA ALA A 193 -4.33 5.48 24.14
C ALA A 193 -3.77 4.20 23.46
N LEU A 194 -3.32 4.27 22.21
CA LEU A 194 -3.37 3.10 21.30
C LEU A 194 -2.04 2.38 21.03
N ALA A 195 -0.96 2.70 21.74
CA ALA A 195 0.36 2.15 21.39
C ALA A 195 0.71 0.78 22.00
N LEU A 196 -0.17 0.11 22.76
CA LEU A 196 0.20 -1.14 23.47
C LEU A 196 -0.80 -2.30 23.50
N SER A 197 -2.06 -2.10 23.12
CA SER A 197 -3.00 -3.21 22.85
C SER A 197 -2.89 -3.74 21.43
N ASP A 198 -2.22 -2.99 20.57
CA ASP A 198 -2.04 -3.31 19.17
C ASP A 198 -0.80 -4.22 19.01
N PRO A 199 -0.98 -5.44 18.45
CA PRO A 199 0.07 -6.46 18.39
C PRO A 199 1.24 -6.08 17.48
N TYR A 200 1.11 -5.01 16.69
CA TYR A 200 2.14 -4.53 15.77
C TYR A 200 3.11 -3.52 16.39
N PHE A 201 2.96 -3.20 17.69
CA PHE A 201 3.93 -2.37 18.42
C PHE A 201 4.91 -3.20 19.26
N THR A 202 6.18 -3.13 18.92
CA THR A 202 7.27 -3.73 19.70
C THR A 202 7.96 -2.66 20.54
N LEU A 203 8.15 -2.96 21.82
CA LEU A 203 8.91 -2.14 22.75
C LEU A 203 10.33 -2.71 22.88
N GLU A 204 11.33 -1.93 22.50
CA GLU A 204 12.74 -2.31 22.66
C GLU A 204 13.42 -1.40 23.69
N LEU A 205 14.25 -2.01 24.54
CA LEU A 205 14.97 -1.35 25.62
C LEU A 205 16.49 -1.42 25.36
N LEU A 206 17.18 -0.29 25.41
CA LEU A 206 18.64 -0.26 25.24
C LEU A 206 19.37 -0.44 26.59
N LEU A 207 20.12 -1.53 26.74
CA LEU A 207 20.96 -1.81 27.91
C LEU A 207 22.38 -2.15 27.45
N ASN A 208 23.40 -1.47 27.99
CA ASN A 208 24.81 -1.67 27.61
C ASN A 208 25.07 -1.59 26.09
N ASN A 209 24.42 -0.63 25.41
CA ASN A 209 24.43 -0.49 23.94
C ASN A 209 23.85 -1.70 23.17
N GLN A 210 23.05 -2.55 23.82
CA GLN A 210 22.35 -3.67 23.18
C GLN A 210 20.83 -3.52 23.37
N TRP A 211 20.07 -3.74 22.30
CA TRP A 211 18.61 -3.70 22.33
C TRP A 211 18.04 -5.02 22.86
N LEU A 212 17.07 -4.96 23.78
CA LEU A 212 16.41 -6.09 24.42
C LEU A 212 14.89 -6.03 24.17
N LEU A 213 14.27 -7.18 23.82
CA LEU A 213 12.82 -7.30 23.59
C LEU A 213 12.01 -7.35 24.91
N LYS A 214 10.71 -7.01 24.79
CA LYS A 214 9.68 -6.81 25.83
C LYS A 214 9.51 -7.93 26.88
N THR A 215 10.09 -9.12 26.69
CA THR A 215 10.16 -10.15 27.74
C THR A 215 11.58 -10.66 27.87
N SER A 216 12.31 -10.13 28.86
CA SER A 216 13.59 -10.66 29.33
C SER A 216 13.39 -11.20 30.75
N PRO A 217 14.07 -12.27 31.18
CA PRO A 217 13.99 -12.79 32.56
C PRO A 217 14.38 -11.78 33.67
N THR A 218 14.81 -10.57 33.32
CA THR A 218 15.27 -9.51 34.23
C THR A 218 14.28 -8.35 34.47
N TYR A 219 13.15 -8.25 33.75
CA TYR A 219 12.24 -7.09 33.85
C TYR A 219 10.77 -7.46 33.62
N ASN A 220 9.85 -6.73 34.28
CA ASN A 220 8.40 -6.77 34.03
C ASN A 220 7.88 -5.36 33.71
N LEU A 221 6.93 -5.27 32.79
CA LEU A 221 6.19 -4.05 32.43
C LEU A 221 4.75 -4.20 32.95
N ASN A 222 4.35 -3.36 33.91
CA ASN A 222 2.99 -3.36 34.45
C ASN A 222 2.25 -2.09 34.04
N GLU A 223 0.99 -2.25 33.64
CA GLU A 223 0.04 -1.17 33.34
C GLU A 223 -0.73 -0.80 34.62
N GLU A 224 -0.79 0.48 34.97
CA GLU A 224 -1.79 1.00 35.90
C GLU A 224 -2.57 2.13 35.22
N ALA A 225 -3.89 1.96 35.10
CA ALA A 225 -4.78 2.98 34.54
C ALA A 225 -4.81 4.21 35.46
N SER A 226 -4.60 5.40 34.89
CA SER A 226 -4.74 6.69 35.56
C SER A 226 -5.75 7.56 34.80
N ALA A 227 -6.49 8.39 35.54
CA ALA A 227 -7.56 9.22 35.01
C ALA A 227 -7.05 10.35 34.09
N ALA A 228 -7.81 10.57 33.01
CA ALA A 228 -7.71 11.63 32.00
C ALA A 228 -6.37 11.72 31.23
N ASP A 229 -6.43 11.31 29.96
CA ASP A 229 -5.52 11.63 28.85
C ASP A 229 -4.03 11.24 28.98
N TYR A 230 -3.63 10.48 30.00
CA TYR A 230 -2.26 9.95 30.15
C TYR A 230 -2.24 8.51 30.66
N TYR A 231 -1.41 7.66 30.03
CA TYR A 231 -1.12 6.29 30.48
C TYR A 231 0.22 6.26 31.23
N HIS A 232 0.25 5.72 32.44
CA HIS A 232 1.49 5.52 33.19
C HIS A 232 2.06 4.11 32.96
N TYR A 233 3.32 4.03 32.56
CA TYR A 233 4.04 2.78 32.40
C TYR A 233 5.10 2.62 33.48
N THR A 234 5.00 1.56 34.28
CA THR A 234 6.01 1.22 35.29
C THR A 234 6.99 0.20 34.72
N ILE A 235 8.28 0.58 34.65
CA ILE A 235 9.39 -0.36 34.40
C ILE A 235 9.99 -0.76 35.74
N THR A 236 9.99 -2.06 36.06
CA THR A 236 10.61 -2.61 37.27
C THR A 236 11.87 -3.40 36.91
N VAL A 237 13.03 -2.96 37.43
CA VAL A 237 14.30 -3.69 37.35
C VAL A 237 14.34 -4.77 38.42
N LEU A 238 14.44 -6.04 38.03
CA LEU A 238 14.63 -7.12 38.99
C LEU A 238 16.14 -7.29 39.25
N GLY A 239 16.62 -6.81 40.40
CA GLY A 239 17.80 -7.39 41.05
C GLY A 239 19.08 -6.57 41.20
N GLU A 240 19.24 -5.34 40.69
CA GLU A 240 20.48 -4.58 40.94
C GLU A 240 20.30 -3.06 41.07
N THR A 241 21.14 -2.46 41.93
CA THR A 241 21.27 -1.01 42.20
C THR A 241 22.31 -0.36 41.28
N ALA A 242 21.87 0.26 40.18
CA ALA A 242 22.65 1.28 39.47
C ALA A 242 21.75 2.18 38.62
N THR A 243 22.00 3.50 38.66
CA THR A 243 21.38 4.50 37.79
C THR A 243 21.79 4.28 36.33
N ARG A 244 20.81 4.16 35.43
CA ARG A 244 21.02 3.87 34.00
C ARG A 244 20.12 4.79 33.18
N PHE A 245 20.64 5.31 32.06
CA PHE A 245 19.79 5.92 31.03
C PHE A 245 19.01 4.81 30.33
N LEU A 246 17.68 4.92 30.29
CA LEU A 246 16.84 4.05 29.49
C LEU A 246 16.38 4.82 28.24
N ALA A 247 16.67 4.26 27.07
CA ALA A 247 16.06 4.68 25.82
C ALA A 247 14.98 3.66 25.45
N LEU A 248 13.85 4.17 24.98
CA LEU A 248 12.66 3.39 24.66
C LEU A 248 12.30 3.69 23.20
N LYS A 249 12.30 2.66 22.36
CA LYS A 249 11.91 2.78 20.95
C LYS A 249 10.55 2.12 20.79
N ILE A 250 9.58 2.88 20.32
CA ILE A 250 8.31 2.34 19.82
C ILE A 250 8.54 2.06 18.35
N ILE A 251 8.46 0.79 17.97
CA ILE A 251 8.49 0.39 16.56
C ILE A 251 7.05 0.14 16.15
N ASP A 252 6.57 0.94 15.19
CA ASP A 252 5.37 0.59 14.44
C ASP A 252 5.76 -0.37 13.31
N ASP A 253 5.35 -1.63 13.47
CA ASP A 253 5.53 -2.71 12.51
C ASP A 253 4.20 -3.06 11.82
N LYS A 254 3.26 -2.10 11.78
CA LYS A 254 2.03 -2.25 11.02
C LYS A 254 2.37 -2.44 9.54
N PRO A 255 1.72 -3.43 8.89
CA PRO A 255 1.70 -3.54 7.44
C PRO A 255 1.26 -2.21 6.82
N THR A 256 2.13 -1.60 6.04
CA THR A 256 1.80 -0.48 5.17
C THR A 256 1.57 -0.97 3.75
N THR A 257 0.83 -0.20 2.95
CA THR A 257 0.67 -0.48 1.52
C THR A 257 1.53 0.48 0.72
N ILE A 258 2.47 -0.04 -0.06
CA ILE A 258 3.31 0.69 -0.99
C ILE A 258 2.74 0.51 -2.40
N CYS A 259 2.37 1.59 -3.07
CA CYS A 259 1.76 1.56 -4.39
C CYS A 259 2.81 1.80 -5.49
N VAL A 260 2.84 0.95 -6.52
CA VAL A 260 3.70 1.10 -7.69
C VAL A 260 2.79 1.32 -8.92
N PRO A 261 2.98 2.41 -9.70
CA PRO A 261 4.10 3.33 -9.69
C PRO A 261 3.97 4.57 -8.79
N GLN A 262 2.87 4.69 -8.02
CA GLN A 262 2.52 5.93 -7.31
C GLN A 262 3.58 6.40 -6.30
N ASP A 263 4.02 5.52 -5.40
CA ASP A 263 5.01 5.83 -4.36
C ASP A 263 6.45 5.57 -4.86
N TYR A 264 6.62 4.53 -5.68
CA TYR A 264 7.88 4.16 -6.32
C TYR A 264 7.64 3.76 -7.76
N THR A 265 8.49 4.22 -8.67
CA THR A 265 8.34 3.95 -10.11
C THR A 265 8.76 2.54 -10.54
N SER A 266 9.42 1.77 -9.67
CA SER A 266 9.90 0.42 -9.95
C SER A 266 9.57 -0.54 -8.81
N ILE A 267 9.36 -1.81 -9.13
CA ILE A 267 9.01 -2.85 -8.16
C ILE A 267 10.19 -3.09 -7.21
N GLN A 268 11.42 -3.15 -7.72
CA GLN A 268 12.58 -3.40 -6.85
C GLN A 268 12.78 -2.28 -5.83
N THR A 269 12.56 -1.01 -6.20
CA THR A 269 12.67 0.09 -5.22
C THR A 269 11.60 0.02 -4.14
N ALA A 270 10.38 -0.43 -4.48
CA ALA A 270 9.32 -0.65 -3.50
C ALA A 270 9.68 -1.80 -2.55
N ILE A 271 10.19 -2.92 -3.07
CA ILE A 271 10.72 -4.03 -2.24
C ILE A 271 11.82 -3.52 -1.32
N ASN A 272 12.76 -2.71 -1.82
CA ASN A 272 13.85 -2.18 -1.02
C ASN A 272 13.36 -1.29 0.14
N ALA A 273 12.29 -0.53 -0.07
CA ALA A 273 11.67 0.33 0.93
C ALA A 273 10.79 -0.43 1.94
N ALA A 274 10.15 -1.52 1.51
CA ALA A 274 9.24 -2.30 2.32
C ALA A 274 9.90 -2.92 3.57
N LYS A 275 9.17 -3.01 4.66
CA LYS A 275 9.46 -3.82 5.83
C LYS A 275 8.75 -5.18 5.70
N ASN A 276 9.10 -6.12 6.56
CA ASN A 276 8.33 -7.35 6.65
C ASN A 276 6.87 -7.04 6.99
N SER A 277 5.96 -7.86 6.49
CA SER A 277 4.50 -7.73 6.54
C SER A 277 3.91 -6.62 5.67
N ASP A 278 4.70 -5.76 5.03
CA ASP A 278 4.18 -4.75 4.10
C ASP A 278 3.53 -5.40 2.86
N ILE A 279 2.59 -4.65 2.28
CA ILE A 279 1.94 -4.98 1.02
C ILE A 279 2.50 -4.06 -0.06
N ILE A 280 3.00 -4.62 -1.16
CA ILE A 280 3.40 -3.88 -2.35
C ILE A 280 2.33 -4.11 -3.41
N MET A 281 1.51 -3.09 -3.65
CA MET A 281 0.39 -3.11 -4.61
C MET A 281 0.84 -2.51 -5.94
N VAL A 282 0.80 -3.30 -7.01
CA VAL A 282 1.32 -2.92 -8.33
C VAL A 282 0.16 -2.75 -9.32
N GLU A 283 0.07 -1.56 -9.92
CA GLU A 283 -0.90 -1.25 -10.97
C GLU A 283 -0.56 -1.97 -12.29
N PRO A 284 -1.53 -2.12 -13.23
CA PRO A 284 -1.27 -2.64 -14.56
C PRO A 284 -0.18 -1.88 -15.30
N GLY A 285 0.75 -2.61 -15.93
CA GLY A 285 1.90 -2.07 -16.63
C GLY A 285 2.95 -3.13 -16.93
N THR A 286 3.92 -2.78 -17.79
CA THR A 286 5.10 -3.62 -18.06
C THR A 286 6.31 -3.06 -17.32
N TYR A 287 6.78 -3.82 -16.33
CA TYR A 287 7.92 -3.53 -15.48
C TYR A 287 9.12 -4.33 -15.97
N VAL A 288 10.03 -3.66 -16.68
CA VAL A 288 11.24 -4.28 -17.23
C VAL A 288 12.31 -4.34 -16.15
N GLU A 289 12.29 -5.40 -15.35
CA GLU A 289 13.06 -5.54 -14.12
C GLU A 289 13.40 -7.02 -13.83
N ASN A 290 14.48 -7.24 -13.07
CA ASN A 290 14.78 -8.52 -12.41
C ASN A 290 14.72 -8.28 -10.92
N ILE A 291 13.68 -8.78 -10.26
CA ILE A 291 13.40 -8.45 -8.86
C ILE A 291 13.93 -9.53 -7.89
N ASN A 292 14.32 -9.11 -6.70
CA ASN A 292 14.78 -9.95 -5.61
C ASN A 292 14.07 -9.52 -4.31
N PHE A 293 13.52 -10.49 -3.58
CA PHE A 293 12.83 -10.24 -2.30
C PHE A 293 13.79 -9.92 -1.15
N TYR A 294 15.08 -10.24 -1.28
CA TYR A 294 16.11 -9.95 -0.28
C TYR A 294 15.77 -10.45 1.14
N GLY A 295 15.09 -11.59 1.24
CA GLY A 295 14.71 -12.19 2.52
C GLY A 295 13.49 -11.53 3.17
N LYS A 296 12.80 -10.62 2.48
CA LYS A 296 11.66 -9.88 3.04
C LYS A 296 10.38 -10.70 2.97
N ALA A 297 9.69 -10.76 4.10
CA ALA A 297 8.36 -11.37 4.24
C ALA A 297 7.27 -10.37 3.84
N VAL A 298 7.17 -10.05 2.54
CA VAL A 298 6.21 -9.07 1.99
C VAL A 298 5.18 -9.74 1.08
N LEU A 299 3.99 -9.15 0.99
CA LEU A 299 3.02 -9.46 -0.06
C LEU A 299 3.26 -8.54 -1.26
N LEU A 300 3.89 -9.04 -2.31
CA LEU A 300 3.93 -8.37 -3.61
C LEU A 300 2.72 -8.83 -4.44
N THR A 301 1.80 -7.92 -4.74
CA THR A 301 0.56 -8.23 -5.46
C THR A 301 0.18 -7.21 -6.53
N SER A 302 -0.47 -7.67 -7.60
CA SER A 302 -1.25 -6.78 -8.46
C SER A 302 -2.62 -6.45 -7.88
N LEU A 303 -3.38 -5.62 -8.60
CA LEU A 303 -4.77 -5.29 -8.29
C LEU A 303 -5.72 -6.50 -8.27
N TYR A 304 -5.34 -7.65 -8.84
CA TYR A 304 -6.15 -8.88 -8.85
C TYR A 304 -6.66 -9.28 -7.46
N MET A 305 -5.84 -9.11 -6.41
CA MET A 305 -6.23 -9.44 -5.03
C MET A 305 -7.39 -8.59 -4.50
N THR A 306 -7.60 -7.40 -5.08
CA THR A 306 -8.67 -6.48 -4.70
C THR A 306 -9.86 -6.56 -5.65
N SER A 307 -9.60 -6.72 -6.94
CA SER A 307 -10.62 -6.68 -7.99
C SER A 307 -11.25 -8.05 -8.27
N GLY A 308 -10.49 -9.14 -8.07
CA GLY A 308 -10.82 -10.48 -8.56
C GLY A 308 -10.82 -10.61 -10.10
N ASN A 309 -10.37 -9.59 -10.84
CA ASN A 309 -10.38 -9.57 -12.29
C ASN A 309 -9.10 -10.23 -12.87
N PRO A 310 -9.19 -11.39 -13.55
CA PRO A 310 -8.01 -12.07 -14.10
C PRO A 310 -7.21 -11.23 -15.09
N ASP A 311 -7.81 -10.21 -15.72
CA ASP A 311 -7.10 -9.31 -16.63
C ASP A 311 -5.96 -8.57 -15.93
N ASP A 312 -6.12 -8.22 -14.64
CA ASP A 312 -5.08 -7.56 -13.85
C ASP A 312 -3.80 -8.40 -13.78
N ILE A 313 -3.92 -9.73 -13.76
CA ILE A 313 -2.76 -10.65 -13.80
C ILE A 313 -2.03 -10.52 -15.13
N SER A 314 -2.78 -10.54 -16.24
CA SER A 314 -2.21 -10.48 -17.59
C SER A 314 -1.67 -9.10 -17.98
N GLN A 315 -2.14 -8.04 -17.30
CA GLN A 315 -1.76 -6.65 -17.58
C GLN A 315 -0.67 -6.12 -16.62
N THR A 316 -0.44 -6.76 -15.48
CA THR A 316 0.69 -6.45 -14.59
C THR A 316 1.85 -7.42 -14.87
N ILE A 317 2.76 -6.98 -15.73
CA ILE A 317 3.83 -7.80 -16.33
C ILE A 317 5.18 -7.45 -15.70
N ILE A 318 5.90 -8.46 -15.21
CA ILE A 318 7.32 -8.36 -14.89
C ILE A 318 8.10 -9.01 -16.05
N ASP A 319 8.86 -8.20 -16.78
CA ASP A 319 9.63 -8.59 -17.95
C ASP A 319 11.12 -8.61 -17.62
N GLY A 320 11.73 -9.80 -17.59
CA GLY A 320 13.15 -9.99 -17.30
C GLY A 320 14.09 -9.55 -18.42
N ASN A 321 13.59 -9.07 -19.55
CA ASN A 321 14.36 -8.52 -20.67
C ASN A 321 15.46 -9.44 -21.20
N GLN A 322 15.21 -10.74 -21.20
CA GLN A 322 16.15 -11.81 -21.59
C GLN A 322 17.46 -11.79 -20.78
N ASN A 323 17.39 -11.34 -19.53
CA ASN A 323 18.52 -11.23 -18.63
C ASN A 323 18.13 -11.76 -17.25
N GLY A 324 18.93 -12.64 -16.64
CA GLY A 324 18.67 -13.11 -15.28
C GLY A 324 17.34 -13.88 -15.10
N SER A 325 17.08 -14.31 -13.86
CA SER A 325 15.73 -14.74 -13.45
C SER A 325 14.83 -13.51 -13.30
N VAL A 326 13.56 -13.58 -13.69
CA VAL A 326 12.63 -12.46 -13.53
C VAL A 326 12.39 -12.16 -12.04
N VAL A 327 12.20 -13.21 -11.24
CA VAL A 327 12.01 -13.12 -9.78
C VAL A 327 13.00 -14.03 -9.07
N THR A 328 13.62 -13.52 -8.01
CA THR A 328 14.60 -14.25 -7.20
C THR A 328 14.19 -14.29 -5.72
N PHE A 329 14.25 -15.48 -5.14
CA PHE A 329 14.19 -15.75 -3.70
C PHE A 329 15.45 -16.51 -3.31
N GLU A 330 16.36 -15.91 -2.55
CA GLU A 330 17.66 -16.53 -2.26
C GLU A 330 18.28 -16.13 -0.92
N TYR A 331 17.51 -15.49 -0.03
CA TYR A 331 17.98 -14.95 1.23
C TYR A 331 17.19 -15.47 2.45
N GLY A 332 16.54 -16.63 2.29
CA GLY A 332 15.79 -17.29 3.37
C GLY A 332 14.38 -16.75 3.53
N GLU A 333 13.76 -16.32 2.43
CA GLU A 333 12.35 -15.93 2.37
C GLU A 333 11.45 -17.04 2.93
N ASP A 334 10.43 -16.70 3.71
CA ASP A 334 9.52 -17.67 4.30
C ASP A 334 8.17 -17.69 3.58
N HIS A 335 7.21 -18.46 4.11
CA HIS A 335 5.85 -18.56 3.57
C HIS A 335 5.04 -17.25 3.61
N GLN A 336 5.56 -16.19 4.23
CA GLN A 336 4.98 -14.85 4.23
C GLN A 336 5.56 -13.95 3.11
N SER A 337 6.62 -14.41 2.42
CA SER A 337 7.06 -13.84 1.14
C SER A 337 6.14 -14.35 0.02
N ILE A 338 5.18 -13.52 -0.37
CA ILE A 338 4.10 -13.91 -1.30
C ILE A 338 4.22 -13.09 -2.58
N LEU A 339 4.26 -13.78 -3.73
CA LEU A 339 4.11 -13.19 -5.05
C LEU A 339 2.74 -13.54 -5.63
N SER A 340 1.93 -12.53 -5.93
CA SER A 340 0.52 -12.73 -6.30
C SER A 340 0.07 -11.90 -7.50
N GLY A 341 -0.56 -12.54 -8.49
CA GLY A 341 -1.28 -11.79 -9.52
C GLY A 341 -0.42 -11.16 -10.62
N PHE A 342 0.68 -11.78 -11.03
CA PHE A 342 1.58 -11.25 -12.07
C PHE A 342 1.70 -12.16 -13.29
N LEU A 343 1.96 -11.56 -14.44
CA LEU A 343 2.57 -12.23 -15.59
C LEU A 343 4.10 -12.06 -15.51
N ILE A 344 4.83 -13.17 -15.59
CA ILE A 344 6.28 -13.28 -15.42
C ILE A 344 6.88 -13.83 -16.71
N THR A 345 7.67 -13.02 -17.42
CA THR A 345 8.10 -13.35 -18.78
C THR A 345 9.52 -12.92 -19.12
N ASN A 346 10.04 -13.49 -20.21
CA ASN A 346 11.30 -13.11 -20.84
C ASN A 346 12.52 -13.22 -19.93
N GLY A 347 12.54 -14.12 -18.96
CA GLY A 347 13.74 -14.41 -18.19
C GLY A 347 14.73 -15.35 -18.90
N LYS A 348 16.00 -15.25 -18.54
CA LYS A 348 17.14 -16.05 -19.07
C LYS A 348 17.78 -16.96 -17.99
N GLY A 349 17.37 -16.80 -16.74
CA GLY A 349 17.85 -17.54 -15.58
C GLY A 349 19.04 -16.87 -14.91
N THR A 350 19.25 -17.17 -13.63
CA THR A 350 20.38 -16.66 -12.84
C THR A 350 21.61 -17.54 -13.08
N TYR A 351 22.73 -16.92 -13.40
CA TYR A 351 24.00 -17.62 -13.62
C TYR A 351 24.64 -18.01 -12.27
N SER A 352 24.79 -19.30 -12.03
CA SER A 352 25.44 -19.86 -10.84
C SER A 352 26.01 -21.24 -11.13
N ASN A 353 27.14 -21.61 -10.52
CA ASN A 353 27.78 -22.92 -10.73
C ASN A 353 27.98 -23.27 -12.22
N ASN A 354 28.32 -22.26 -13.04
CA ASN A 354 28.49 -22.34 -14.49
C ASN A 354 27.23 -22.72 -15.30
N GLN A 355 26.04 -22.47 -14.75
CA GLN A 355 24.76 -22.75 -15.42
C GLN A 355 23.75 -21.62 -15.18
N TYR A 356 22.84 -21.42 -16.13
CA TYR A 356 21.71 -20.52 -15.98
C TYR A 356 20.50 -21.31 -15.47
N SER A 357 19.89 -20.90 -14.36
CA SER A 357 18.72 -21.60 -13.81
C SER A 357 17.60 -20.65 -13.44
N GLY A 358 16.36 -21.10 -13.60
CA GLY A 358 15.17 -20.38 -13.13
C GLY A 358 14.80 -19.21 -14.00
N GLY A 359 14.51 -19.43 -15.29
CA GLY A 359 14.25 -18.35 -16.24
C GLY A 359 13.22 -17.36 -15.69
N GLY A 360 12.02 -17.83 -15.38
CA GLY A 360 11.00 -17.02 -14.70
C GLY A 360 11.38 -16.76 -13.25
N ILE A 361 11.53 -17.84 -12.47
CA ILE A 361 11.76 -17.75 -11.03
C ILE A 361 12.90 -18.67 -10.61
N THR A 362 13.81 -18.16 -9.77
CA THR A 362 14.76 -18.98 -9.04
C THR A 362 14.48 -18.88 -7.53
N CYS A 363 14.41 -20.03 -6.86
CA CYS A 363 14.17 -20.12 -5.41
C CYS A 363 15.24 -21.00 -4.72
N ARG A 364 16.06 -20.39 -3.87
CA ARG A 364 17.27 -21.01 -3.30
C ARG A 364 17.49 -20.75 -1.82
N ASN A 365 18.53 -21.35 -1.25
CA ASN A 365 19.08 -20.98 0.07
C ASN A 365 18.06 -21.06 1.23
N ASN A 366 17.39 -22.21 1.37
CA ASN A 366 16.36 -22.45 2.39
C ASN A 366 15.15 -21.51 2.33
N SER A 367 14.89 -20.90 1.18
CA SER A 367 13.68 -20.11 0.97
C SER A 367 12.45 -21.01 0.84
N SER A 368 11.28 -20.48 1.21
CA SER A 368 9.98 -21.15 1.20
C SER A 368 8.81 -20.22 0.81
N PRO A 369 8.93 -19.41 -0.27
CA PRO A 369 7.91 -18.42 -0.63
C PRO A 369 6.63 -19.07 -1.19
N VAL A 370 5.58 -18.26 -1.30
CA VAL A 370 4.30 -18.64 -1.90
C VAL A 370 4.09 -17.88 -3.20
N LEU A 371 3.85 -18.63 -4.28
CA LEU A 371 3.41 -18.12 -5.55
C LEU A 371 1.91 -18.39 -5.69
N GLN A 372 1.11 -17.36 -5.98
CA GLN A 372 -0.32 -17.55 -6.18
C GLN A 372 -0.87 -16.70 -7.33
N ASN A 373 -1.81 -17.23 -8.11
CA ASN A 373 -2.45 -16.48 -9.19
C ASN A 373 -1.43 -15.86 -10.18
N VAL A 374 -0.37 -16.60 -10.52
CA VAL A 374 0.69 -16.11 -11.42
C VAL A 374 0.62 -16.80 -12.78
N ILE A 375 1.03 -16.08 -13.83
CA ILE A 375 1.26 -16.63 -15.17
C ILE A 375 2.76 -16.56 -15.45
N ILE A 376 3.44 -17.70 -15.54
CA ILE A 376 4.86 -17.80 -15.85
C ILE A 376 5.00 -18.31 -17.28
N THR A 377 5.45 -17.46 -18.19
CA THR A 377 5.47 -17.78 -19.62
C THR A 377 6.66 -17.22 -20.37
N ASN A 378 7.07 -17.89 -21.44
CA ASN A 378 8.14 -17.44 -22.35
C ASN A 378 9.46 -17.15 -21.62
N ASN A 379 9.78 -17.93 -20.60
CA ASN A 379 11.06 -17.87 -19.91
C ASN A 379 11.96 -19.00 -20.37
N THR A 380 13.27 -18.75 -20.40
CA THR A 380 14.28 -19.71 -20.82
C THR A 380 15.41 -19.82 -19.81
N ALA A 381 15.92 -21.02 -19.53
CA ALA A 381 17.12 -21.24 -18.74
C ALA A 381 17.71 -22.62 -19.08
N ILE A 382 18.93 -22.95 -18.64
CA ILE A 382 19.43 -24.34 -18.80
C ILE A 382 18.61 -25.28 -17.91
N ARG A 383 18.32 -24.88 -16.67
CA ARG A 383 17.48 -25.61 -15.71
C ARG A 383 16.28 -24.79 -15.30
N GLY A 384 15.08 -25.37 -15.31
CA GLY A 384 13.89 -24.67 -14.82
C GLY A 384 13.58 -23.42 -15.65
N GLY A 385 13.23 -23.58 -16.92
CA GLY A 385 12.91 -22.46 -17.82
C GLY A 385 11.86 -21.53 -17.19
N GLY A 386 10.77 -22.09 -16.66
CA GLY A 386 9.81 -21.36 -15.84
C GLY A 386 10.31 -21.16 -14.42
N ILE A 387 10.54 -22.25 -13.69
CA ILE A 387 10.96 -22.22 -12.28
C ILE A 387 12.12 -23.18 -12.04
N TYR A 388 13.17 -22.71 -11.37
CA TYR A 388 14.18 -23.55 -10.73
C TYR A 388 14.08 -23.40 -9.21
N SER A 389 14.20 -24.51 -8.47
CA SER A 389 14.38 -24.42 -7.02
C SER A 389 15.30 -25.50 -6.45
N ASP A 390 16.18 -25.09 -5.53
CA ASP A 390 16.90 -25.99 -4.60
C ASP A 390 16.36 -25.88 -3.15
N ALA A 391 15.25 -25.17 -2.98
CA ALA A 391 14.59 -24.89 -1.72
C ALA A 391 13.10 -25.29 -1.76
N SER A 392 12.29 -24.83 -0.81
CA SER A 392 10.86 -25.16 -0.80
C SER A 392 10.04 -24.10 -1.52
N LEU A 393 8.90 -24.50 -2.10
CA LEU A 393 8.02 -23.60 -2.84
C LEU A 393 6.58 -24.07 -2.74
N THR A 394 5.66 -23.13 -2.52
CA THR A 394 4.21 -23.38 -2.63
C THR A 394 3.65 -22.63 -3.82
N ILE A 395 2.96 -23.34 -4.72
CA ILE A 395 2.35 -22.78 -5.93
C ILE A 395 0.84 -23.04 -5.89
N LYS A 396 0.05 -21.97 -6.05
CA LYS A 396 -1.41 -22.01 -6.05
C LYS A 396 -1.97 -21.27 -7.25
N ASP A 397 -2.94 -21.85 -7.95
CA ASP A 397 -3.69 -21.15 -9.00
C ASP A 397 -2.79 -20.52 -10.09
N ALA A 398 -1.68 -21.20 -10.42
CA ALA A 398 -0.69 -20.70 -11.37
C ALA A 398 -0.86 -21.31 -12.77
N LYS A 399 -0.42 -20.58 -13.79
CA LYS A 399 -0.25 -21.09 -15.16
C LYS A 399 1.23 -21.02 -15.53
N ILE A 400 1.89 -22.17 -15.68
CA ILE A 400 3.29 -22.26 -16.08
C ILE A 400 3.30 -22.85 -17.49
N ILE A 401 3.51 -21.99 -18.49
CA ILE A 401 3.28 -22.33 -19.89
C ILE A 401 4.34 -21.76 -20.82
N ASN A 402 4.64 -22.43 -21.94
CA ASN A 402 5.55 -21.91 -22.97
C ASN A 402 6.93 -21.49 -22.43
N ASN A 403 7.42 -22.17 -21.40
CA ASN A 403 8.79 -21.98 -20.95
C ASN A 403 9.69 -23.03 -21.61
N SER A 404 10.97 -22.75 -21.81
CA SER A 404 11.88 -23.61 -22.57
C SER A 404 13.24 -23.75 -21.90
N THR A 405 13.97 -24.82 -22.23
CA THR A 405 15.39 -24.93 -21.87
C THR A 405 16.27 -24.33 -22.96
N GLU A 406 17.43 -23.79 -22.59
CA GLU A 406 18.45 -23.38 -23.55
C GLU A 406 19.18 -24.64 -24.05
N ASP A 407 18.85 -25.12 -25.26
CA ASP A 407 19.38 -26.35 -25.85
C ASP A 407 20.92 -26.41 -25.84
N GLY A 408 21.47 -27.43 -25.18
CA GLY A 408 22.90 -27.72 -25.18
C GLY A 408 23.29 -29.15 -24.80
N LEU A 409 22.57 -29.83 -23.91
CA LEU A 409 22.87 -31.23 -23.52
C LEU A 409 21.58 -31.99 -23.12
N SER A 410 21.23 -32.99 -23.93
CA SER A 410 20.22 -34.04 -23.70
C SER A 410 18.75 -33.62 -23.55
N ALA A 411 18.01 -33.72 -24.66
CA ALA A 411 16.59 -34.04 -24.63
C ALA A 411 16.42 -35.47 -25.16
N VAL A 412 16.09 -36.42 -24.27
CA VAL A 412 15.48 -37.69 -24.69
C VAL A 412 13.98 -37.46 -24.70
N SER A 413 13.39 -37.46 -25.90
CA SER A 413 11.96 -37.24 -26.14
C SER A 413 11.09 -38.29 -25.44
N ASP A 414 10.18 -37.88 -24.56
CA ASP A 414 9.01 -38.69 -24.16
C ASP A 414 7.71 -38.01 -24.64
N GLU A 415 7.16 -38.55 -25.72
CA GLU A 415 6.08 -37.98 -26.55
C GLU A 415 4.66 -38.13 -25.94
N GLN A 416 4.44 -37.83 -24.66
CA GLN A 416 3.05 -37.86 -24.13
C GLN A 416 2.51 -36.63 -23.42
N ASN A 417 3.31 -35.61 -23.06
CA ASN A 417 2.78 -34.37 -22.45
C ASN A 417 3.47 -33.07 -22.91
N GLY A 418 4.36 -33.13 -23.90
CA GLY A 418 4.99 -31.94 -24.48
C GLY A 418 5.95 -31.18 -23.56
N ASN A 419 6.40 -31.75 -22.43
CA ASN A 419 7.48 -31.20 -21.60
C ASN A 419 8.78 -31.98 -21.92
N THR A 420 9.72 -31.36 -22.64
CA THR A 420 10.76 -32.11 -23.39
C THR A 420 12.20 -32.00 -22.88
N ALA A 421 12.46 -31.53 -21.65
CA ALA A 421 13.83 -31.30 -21.17
C ALA A 421 14.19 -32.11 -19.91
N ASP A 422 15.36 -32.78 -19.91
CA ASP A 422 15.93 -33.50 -18.76
C ASP A 422 16.09 -32.59 -17.53
N ASP A 423 16.29 -31.29 -17.77
CA ASP A 423 16.47 -30.22 -16.78
C ASP A 423 15.20 -29.35 -16.59
N GLY A 424 14.03 -29.83 -17.03
CA GLY A 424 12.70 -29.29 -16.73
C GLY A 424 12.44 -27.87 -17.24
N ALA A 425 11.90 -27.71 -18.45
CA ALA A 425 11.62 -26.39 -19.02
C ALA A 425 10.47 -25.65 -18.32
N GLY A 426 9.48 -26.36 -17.75
CA GLY A 426 8.46 -25.76 -16.88
C GLY A 426 8.97 -25.52 -15.45
N ILE A 427 9.29 -26.61 -14.73
CA ILE A 427 9.79 -26.58 -13.35
C ILE A 427 10.92 -27.59 -13.20
N TYR A 428 12.00 -27.19 -12.53
CA TYR A 428 13.08 -28.07 -12.07
C TYR A 428 13.29 -27.90 -10.56
N ILE A 429 13.21 -28.99 -9.80
CA ILE A 429 13.45 -29.01 -8.34
C ILE A 429 14.66 -29.90 -8.06
N GLU A 430 15.75 -29.31 -7.56
CA GLU A 430 16.99 -30.01 -7.20
C GLU A 430 16.94 -30.58 -5.79
N SER A 431 16.45 -29.77 -4.84
CA SER A 431 16.23 -30.13 -3.45
C SER A 431 15.09 -29.30 -2.87
N GLY A 432 14.47 -29.79 -1.78
CA GLY A 432 13.37 -29.09 -1.11
C GLY A 432 11.97 -29.66 -1.42
N SER A 433 10.95 -29.04 -0.81
CA SER A 433 9.57 -29.50 -0.92
C SER A 433 8.76 -28.61 -1.86
N LEU A 434 8.04 -29.23 -2.79
CA LEU A 434 7.17 -28.54 -3.73
C LEU A 434 5.72 -28.92 -3.46
N THR A 435 4.88 -27.92 -3.19
CA THR A 435 3.43 -28.09 -3.09
C THR A 435 2.76 -27.33 -4.23
N ILE A 436 2.00 -28.02 -5.07
CA ILE A 436 1.24 -27.41 -6.17
C ILE A 436 -0.24 -27.74 -6.00
N THR A 437 -1.10 -26.72 -6.04
CA THR A 437 -2.56 -26.88 -6.04
C THR A 437 -3.19 -26.01 -7.12
N SER A 438 -4.25 -26.52 -7.76
CA SER A 438 -5.09 -25.78 -8.71
C SER A 438 -4.32 -25.11 -9.86
N SER A 439 -3.16 -25.64 -10.25
CA SER A 439 -2.26 -25.02 -11.22
C SER A 439 -2.20 -25.81 -12.54
N VAL A 440 -1.89 -25.12 -13.63
CA VAL A 440 -1.76 -25.67 -14.98
C VAL A 440 -0.31 -25.59 -15.42
N LEU A 441 0.25 -26.73 -15.84
CA LEU A 441 1.56 -26.83 -16.48
C LEU A 441 1.35 -27.39 -17.88
N ALA A 442 1.65 -26.60 -18.93
CA ALA A 442 1.40 -27.01 -20.31
C ALA A 442 2.36 -26.35 -21.30
N ASN A 443 2.74 -27.07 -22.37
CA ASN A 443 3.60 -26.56 -23.45
C ASN A 443 4.95 -26.02 -22.95
N ASN A 444 5.60 -26.69 -21.98
CA ASN A 444 6.93 -26.29 -21.49
C ASN A 444 8.00 -27.33 -21.85
#